data_AF-A0A9E6VJ60-F1
#
_entry.id   AF-A0A9E6VJ60-F1
#
_cell.length_a   1.000
_cell.length_b   1.000
_cell.length_c   1.000
_cell.angle_alpha   90.00
_cell.angle_beta   90.00
_cell.angle_gamma   90.00
#
_symmetry.space_group_name_H-M   'P 1'
#
loop_
_entity.id
_entity.type
_entity.pdbx_description
1 polymer ?
#
loop_
_entity_poly.entity_id
_entity_poly.type
_entity_poly.pdbx_seq_one_letter_code
_entity_poly.pdbx_strand_id
1 'polypeptide(L)'
;MAEFPSVVNAVACAVDIQRRLEARNADMPEDRAIRLRIGVNLGDVIVEGEDIFGDGVNIAARLESVAPAGGIAVSGTVRDHLGNRLDLQFEDMGEQALKNIEQLVRVCRVRLAVTSALVRRALSLPDKPWIAVLPFVNMSGDPEQEYFSDGITEDIITELSRFRSLSVIARNSSFTYKARTMKIPDVARDLGVTYVLEGSVRRAGNRLRITAQLIDAETGSHIWAERYDREIADMFAVQDEITQRIVGMLAVGLEDVSLERAKRKQPENLIAYDHWLRGKRLLWTVGQNNLEARQHFEKAAATDPSFSRAYSGLAVTYQMEALDLLIAAEGRGAYDMAFDCAKRVSRSMKPIIKPTSRWHGLASIAATMSA
;
A
#
# COMPACT_ATOMS: atom_id res chain seq x y z
N MET A 1 -2.66 11.44 37.78
CA MET A 1 -3.13 12.48 36.83
C MET A 1 -2.24 12.44 35.60
N ALA A 2 -2.70 12.90 34.44
CA ALA A 2 -1.90 12.90 33.22
C ALA A 2 -2.08 14.23 32.47
N GLU A 3 -0.98 14.80 31.98
CA GLU A 3 -0.97 15.98 31.14
C GLU A 3 -0.64 15.61 29.70
N PHE A 4 -1.20 16.35 28.76
CA PHE A 4 -0.94 16.20 27.35
C PHE A 4 -0.68 17.57 26.72
N PRO A 5 0.24 17.66 25.74
CA PRO A 5 0.48 18.89 25.00
C PRO A 5 -0.67 19.25 24.05
N SER A 6 -1.69 18.38 23.93
CA SER A 6 -2.80 18.52 22.99
C SER A 6 -4.07 17.92 23.57
N VAL A 7 -5.16 18.68 23.48
CA VAL A 7 -6.52 18.25 23.84
C VAL A 7 -6.96 17.04 23.01
N VAL A 8 -6.58 16.99 21.74
CA VAL A 8 -6.87 15.85 20.85
C VAL A 8 -6.23 14.58 21.39
N ASN A 9 -4.97 14.67 21.83
CA ASN A 9 -4.24 13.51 22.37
C ASN A 9 -4.81 13.05 23.72
N ALA A 10 -5.18 14.01 24.58
CA ALA A 10 -5.80 13.70 25.87
C ALA A 10 -7.11 12.93 25.70
N VAL A 11 -7.99 13.38 24.79
CA VAL A 11 -9.28 12.74 24.55
C VAL A 11 -9.12 11.42 23.79
N ALA A 12 -8.23 11.34 22.80
CA ALA A 12 -7.92 10.08 22.12
C ALA A 12 -7.39 9.01 23.10
N CYS A 13 -6.47 9.38 23.98
CA CYS A 13 -5.94 8.50 25.03
C CYS A 13 -7.05 8.02 25.98
N ALA A 14 -7.92 8.93 26.43
CA ALA A 14 -9.06 8.58 27.29
C ALA A 14 -10.01 7.58 26.61
N VAL A 15 -10.30 7.77 25.32
CA VAL A 15 -11.13 6.84 24.51
C VAL A 15 -10.45 5.47 24.38
N ASP A 16 -9.16 5.44 24.09
CA ASP A 16 -8.41 4.19 23.96
C ASP A 16 -8.35 3.41 25.28
N ILE A 17 -8.17 4.10 26.41
CA ILE A 17 -8.22 3.48 27.74
C ILE A 17 -9.58 2.83 27.97
N GLN A 18 -10.68 3.53 27.71
CA GLN A 18 -12.02 2.97 27.91
C GLN A 18 -12.30 1.78 26.98
N ARG A 19 -11.91 1.86 25.71
CA ARG A 19 -12.05 0.74 24.75
C ARG A 19 -11.27 -0.50 25.17
N ARG A 20 -10.03 -0.34 25.63
CA ARG A 20 -9.19 -1.46 26.10
C ARG A 20 -9.76 -2.08 27.38
N LEU A 21 -10.30 -1.28 28.28
CA LEU A 21 -10.96 -1.77 29.49
C LEU A 21 -12.26 -2.49 29.16
N GLU A 22 -13.06 -1.99 28.23
CA GLU A 22 -14.27 -2.64 27.77
C GLU A 22 -13.97 -4.00 27.11
N ALA A 23 -13.00 -4.06 26.21
CA ALA A 23 -12.55 -5.31 25.60
C ALA A 23 -12.05 -6.33 26.64
N ARG A 24 -11.28 -5.88 27.64
CA ARG A 24 -10.82 -6.75 28.73
C ARG A 24 -11.96 -7.23 29.63
N ASN A 25 -12.96 -6.38 29.86
CA ASN A 25 -14.10 -6.70 30.70
C ASN A 25 -15.12 -7.62 29.99
N ALA A 26 -15.10 -7.70 28.65
CA ALA A 26 -16.03 -8.52 27.87
C ALA A 26 -15.96 -10.02 28.22
N ASP A 27 -14.76 -10.52 28.55
CA ASP A 27 -14.53 -11.92 28.93
C ASP A 27 -14.54 -12.14 30.45
N MET A 28 -14.93 -11.12 31.24
CA MET A 28 -14.91 -11.16 32.70
C MET A 28 -16.32 -11.13 33.30
N PRO A 29 -16.57 -11.83 34.42
CA PRO A 29 -17.81 -11.66 35.16
C PRO A 29 -17.92 -10.23 35.72
N GLU A 30 -19.15 -9.71 35.84
CA GLU A 30 -19.39 -8.29 36.16
C GLU A 30 -18.76 -7.81 37.47
N ASP A 31 -18.62 -8.69 38.46
CA ASP A 31 -18.02 -8.40 39.77
C ASP A 31 -16.49 -8.19 39.70
N ARG A 32 -15.85 -8.65 38.62
CA ARG A 32 -14.42 -8.47 38.35
C ARG A 32 -14.13 -7.43 37.27
N ALA A 33 -15.16 -6.88 36.62
CA ALA A 33 -15.03 -5.88 35.57
C ALA A 33 -14.60 -4.52 36.16
N ILE A 34 -13.48 -4.00 35.68
CA ILE A 34 -12.94 -2.70 36.15
C ILE A 34 -13.46 -1.59 35.23
N ARG A 35 -14.28 -0.68 35.77
CA ARG A 35 -14.84 0.46 35.04
C ARG A 35 -14.24 1.77 35.56
N LEU A 36 -13.41 2.41 34.74
CA LEU A 36 -12.80 3.69 35.10
C LEU A 36 -13.70 4.87 34.73
N ARG A 37 -13.58 5.95 35.49
CA ARG A 37 -14.15 7.26 35.16
C ARG A 37 -13.01 8.18 34.74
N ILE A 38 -13.22 8.96 33.68
CA ILE A 38 -12.19 9.86 33.15
C ILE A 38 -12.77 11.25 32.94
N GLY A 39 -12.08 12.27 33.45
CA GLY A 39 -12.38 13.68 33.23
C GLY A 39 -11.26 14.35 32.44
N VAL A 40 -11.59 15.11 31.40
CA VAL A 40 -10.61 15.85 30.58
C VAL A 40 -10.96 17.33 30.56
N ASN A 41 -10.01 18.17 30.96
CA ASN A 41 -10.14 19.62 30.92
C ASN A 41 -8.95 20.26 30.19
N LEU A 42 -9.16 21.46 29.66
CA LEU A 42 -8.12 22.37 29.20
C LEU A 42 -8.12 23.58 30.12
N GLY A 43 -6.97 23.91 30.70
CA GLY A 43 -6.80 25.09 31.55
C GLY A 43 -5.35 25.22 32.01
N ASP A 44 -5.05 26.33 32.64
CA ASP A 44 -3.72 26.61 33.15
C ASP A 44 -3.37 25.64 34.29
N VAL A 45 -2.17 25.08 34.19
CA VAL A 45 -1.60 24.16 35.18
C VAL A 45 -0.17 24.58 35.49
N ILE A 46 0.23 24.39 36.73
CA ILE A 46 1.59 24.58 37.21
C ILE A 46 2.15 23.19 37.51
N VAL A 47 3.27 22.87 36.87
CA VAL A 47 3.95 21.59 37.06
C VAL A 47 5.16 21.83 37.96
N GLU A 48 5.16 21.22 39.14
CA GLU A 48 6.28 21.24 40.07
C GLU A 48 6.78 19.79 40.29
N GLY A 49 7.87 19.42 39.61
CA GLY A 49 8.40 18.06 39.66
C GLY A 49 7.46 17.05 38.99
N GLU A 50 6.99 16.06 39.75
CA GLU A 50 6.01 15.06 39.28
C GLU A 50 4.56 15.44 39.61
N ASP A 51 4.35 16.53 40.36
CA ASP A 51 3.02 16.98 40.79
C ASP A 51 2.48 18.11 39.89
N ILE A 52 1.17 18.09 39.66
CA ILE A 52 0.47 19.05 38.80
C ILE A 52 -0.62 19.74 39.62
N PHE A 53 -0.56 21.07 39.66
CA PHE A 53 -1.47 21.92 40.43
C PHE A 53 -2.19 22.94 39.52
N GLY A 54 -3.32 23.47 40.00
CA GLY A 54 -4.02 24.57 39.33
C GLY A 54 -5.52 24.34 39.20
N ASP A 55 -6.25 25.39 38.82
CA ASP A 55 -7.70 25.32 38.66
C ASP A 55 -8.11 24.36 37.52
N GLY A 56 -7.26 24.25 36.50
CA GLY A 56 -7.44 23.27 35.42
C GLY A 56 -7.49 21.83 35.91
N VAL A 57 -6.70 21.51 36.94
CA VAL A 57 -6.62 20.20 37.61
C VAL A 57 -7.89 19.92 38.40
N ASN A 58 -8.34 20.90 39.18
CA ASN A 58 -9.54 20.79 39.99
C ASN A 58 -10.76 20.52 39.11
N ILE A 59 -10.90 21.22 37.99
CA ILE A 59 -11.98 21.00 37.03
C ILE A 59 -11.89 19.59 36.43
N ALA A 60 -10.72 19.11 36.01
CA ALA A 60 -10.55 17.76 35.46
C ALA A 60 -10.98 16.66 36.46
N ALA A 61 -10.58 16.78 37.72
CA ALA A 61 -10.97 15.85 38.77
C ALA A 61 -12.49 15.88 39.04
N ARG A 62 -13.13 17.05 38.94
CA ARG A 62 -14.58 17.17 39.07
C ARG A 62 -15.32 16.59 37.88
N LEU A 63 -14.82 16.76 36.66
CA LEU A 63 -15.35 16.10 35.47
C LEU A 63 -15.30 14.58 35.61
N GLU A 64 -14.21 14.01 36.13
CA GLU A 64 -14.10 12.58 36.40
C GLU A 64 -15.19 12.11 37.37
N SER A 65 -15.48 12.88 38.42
CA SER A 65 -16.51 12.52 39.40
C SER A 65 -17.94 12.46 38.84
N VAL A 66 -18.25 13.31 37.84
CA VAL A 66 -19.57 13.35 37.17
C VAL A 66 -19.65 12.43 35.95
N ALA A 67 -18.52 11.87 35.50
CA ALA A 67 -18.52 10.88 34.45
C ALA A 67 -19.24 9.60 34.91
N PRO A 68 -20.05 8.95 34.06
CA PRO A 68 -20.63 7.65 34.38
C PRO A 68 -19.53 6.58 34.45
N ALA A 69 -19.77 5.47 35.14
CA ALA A 69 -18.81 4.36 35.21
C ALA A 69 -18.47 3.83 33.81
N GLY A 70 -17.18 3.79 33.45
CA GLY A 70 -16.73 3.48 32.08
C GLY A 70 -16.86 4.64 31.09
N GLY A 71 -17.17 5.85 31.57
CA GLY A 71 -17.42 7.04 30.77
C GLY A 71 -16.30 8.07 30.80
N ILE A 72 -16.38 9.00 29.84
CA ILE A 72 -15.48 10.15 29.72
C ILE A 72 -16.34 11.42 29.75
N ALA A 73 -16.03 12.33 30.67
CA ALA A 73 -16.60 13.67 30.72
C ALA A 73 -15.54 14.70 30.32
N VAL A 74 -15.92 15.66 29.49
CA VAL A 74 -15.04 16.74 29.04
C VAL A 74 -15.68 18.10 29.31
N SER A 75 -14.86 19.13 29.51
CA SER A 75 -15.37 20.50 29.59
C SER A 75 -15.80 21.02 28.22
N GLY A 76 -16.66 22.05 28.22
CA GLY A 76 -17.09 22.76 27.01
C GLY A 76 -15.90 23.29 26.21
N THR A 77 -14.89 23.82 26.90
CA THR A 77 -13.65 24.31 26.28
C THR A 77 -12.92 23.20 25.52
N VAL A 78 -12.84 22.00 26.08
CA VAL A 78 -12.27 20.82 25.40
C VAL A 78 -13.10 20.45 24.16
N ARG A 79 -14.44 20.42 24.30
CA ARG A 79 -15.35 20.15 23.18
C ARG A 79 -15.16 21.16 22.04
N ASP A 80 -15.04 22.44 22.37
CA ASP A 80 -14.88 23.51 21.38
C ASP A 80 -13.52 23.44 20.66
N HIS A 81 -12.44 23.11 21.39
CA HIS A 81 -11.09 22.97 20.81
C HIS A 81 -10.90 21.70 19.96
N LEU A 82 -11.71 20.66 20.19
CA LEU A 82 -11.66 19.43 19.38
C LEU A 82 -12.25 19.63 17.98
N GLY A 83 -13.29 20.46 17.84
CA GLY A 83 -14.04 20.59 16.59
C GLY A 83 -14.48 19.22 16.05
N ASN A 84 -14.16 18.94 14.78
CA ASN A 84 -14.40 17.65 14.11
C ASN A 84 -13.12 16.80 13.96
N ARG A 85 -12.06 17.09 14.73
CA ARG A 85 -10.75 16.41 14.59
C ARG A 85 -10.76 14.97 15.09
N LEU A 86 -11.69 14.63 15.97
CA LEU A 86 -11.95 13.27 16.41
C LEU A 86 -13.38 12.92 16.00
N ASP A 87 -13.54 11.77 15.35
CA ASP A 87 -14.83 11.19 15.02
C ASP A 87 -15.50 10.62 16.28
N LEU A 88 -15.95 11.52 17.15
CA LEU A 88 -16.57 11.21 18.43
C LEU A 88 -17.89 11.95 18.53
N GLN A 89 -18.92 11.25 19.00
CA GLN A 89 -20.17 11.87 19.37
C GLN A 89 -20.08 12.38 20.81
N PHE A 90 -20.68 13.53 21.05
CA PHE A 90 -20.74 14.13 22.38
C PHE A 90 -22.19 14.39 22.73
N GLU A 91 -22.55 13.97 23.93
CA GLU A 91 -23.83 14.28 24.53
C GLU A 91 -23.63 15.47 25.46
N ASP A 92 -24.35 16.55 25.21
CA ASP A 92 -24.31 17.71 26.09
C ASP A 92 -25.02 17.37 27.41
N MET A 93 -24.33 17.55 28.53
CA MET A 93 -24.87 17.39 29.88
C MET A 93 -25.26 18.74 30.50
N GLY A 94 -25.16 19.82 29.71
CA GLY A 94 -25.48 21.17 30.12
C GLY A 94 -24.43 21.79 31.04
N GLU A 95 -24.78 22.94 31.59
CA GLU A 95 -24.00 23.65 32.58
C GLU A 95 -24.16 23.01 33.97
N GLN A 96 -23.05 22.64 34.59
CA GLN A 96 -23.02 22.02 35.90
C GLN A 96 -22.29 22.89 36.92
N ALA A 97 -22.91 23.05 38.08
CA ALA A 97 -22.26 23.61 39.26
C ALA A 97 -21.37 22.54 39.88
N LEU A 98 -20.07 22.65 39.65
CA LEU A 98 -19.09 21.74 40.23
C LEU A 98 -18.70 22.21 41.63
N LYS A 99 -18.57 21.28 42.57
CA LYS A 99 -18.24 21.59 43.97
C LYS A 99 -16.90 22.34 44.05
N ASN A 100 -16.91 23.52 44.66
CA ASN A 100 -15.78 24.44 44.82
C ASN A 100 -15.28 25.08 43.51
N ILE A 101 -16.16 25.25 42.53
CA ILE A 101 -15.90 26.05 41.32
C ILE A 101 -17.02 27.09 41.24
N GLU A 102 -16.67 28.37 41.27
CA GLU A 102 -17.66 29.47 41.28
C GLU A 102 -18.44 29.58 39.97
N GLN A 103 -17.83 29.16 38.87
CA GLN A 103 -18.43 29.22 37.53
C GLN A 103 -19.12 27.92 37.16
N LEU A 104 -20.26 28.04 36.48
CA LEU A 104 -20.89 26.90 35.84
C LEU A 104 -20.00 26.39 34.70
N VAL A 105 -19.70 25.09 34.71
CA VAL A 105 -18.90 24.46 33.66
C VAL A 105 -19.82 23.69 32.75
N ARG A 106 -19.81 24.00 31.44
CA ARG A 106 -20.49 23.17 30.44
C ARG A 106 -19.79 21.82 30.38
N VAL A 107 -20.54 20.74 30.60
CA VAL A 107 -20.01 19.37 30.59
C VAL A 107 -20.57 18.64 29.38
N CYS A 108 -19.70 18.00 28.61
CA CYS A 108 -20.11 17.10 27.55
C CYS A 108 -19.60 15.69 27.85
N ARG A 109 -20.47 14.70 27.70
CA ARG A 109 -20.08 13.29 27.77
C ARG A 109 -19.63 12.83 26.40
N VAL A 110 -18.49 12.13 26.34
CA VAL A 110 -18.11 11.40 25.12
C VAL A 110 -18.98 10.15 25.02
N ARG A 111 -19.74 10.04 23.94
CA ARG A 111 -20.48 8.82 23.60
C ARG A 111 -19.48 7.86 22.94
N LEU A 112 -18.93 6.98 23.77
CA LEU A 112 -18.33 5.74 23.30
C LEU A 112 -19.49 4.94 22.70
N ALA A 113 -19.60 4.92 21.36
CA ALA A 113 -20.54 4.01 20.72
C ALA A 113 -20.29 2.62 21.29
N VAL A 114 -21.34 1.95 21.77
CA VAL A 114 -21.23 0.57 22.24
C VAL A 114 -20.71 -0.24 21.06
N THR A 115 -19.40 -0.48 21.09
CA THR A 115 -18.73 -1.37 20.16
C THR A 115 -19.07 -2.78 20.61
N SER A 116 -20.31 -3.19 20.35
CA SER A 116 -20.59 -4.57 19.98
C SER A 116 -19.78 -4.82 18.71
N ALA A 117 -18.49 -5.14 18.84
CA ALA A 117 -17.56 -5.77 17.89
C ALA A 117 -17.65 -5.45 16.37
N LEU A 118 -18.41 -4.45 15.91
CA LEU A 118 -18.87 -4.31 14.53
C LEU A 118 -18.88 -2.87 14.00
N VAL A 119 -18.38 -1.87 14.74
CA VAL A 119 -18.14 -0.54 14.16
C VAL A 119 -16.64 -0.29 14.03
N ARG A 120 -16.00 -1.15 13.25
CA ARG A 120 -15.02 -0.62 12.30
C ARG A 120 -15.81 0.24 11.32
N ARG A 121 -15.57 1.55 11.42
CA ARG A 121 -15.56 2.55 10.34
C ARG A 121 -16.88 3.24 9.95
N ALA A 122 -17.00 4.52 10.34
CA ALA A 122 -17.49 5.64 9.52
C ALA A 122 -17.53 6.92 10.39
N LEU A 123 -16.46 7.71 10.46
CA LEU A 123 -16.24 8.88 9.59
C LEU A 123 -14.75 9.08 9.27
N SER A 124 -14.31 8.33 8.27
CA SER A 124 -13.51 8.78 7.14
C SER A 124 -13.48 7.58 6.18
N LEU A 125 -13.73 7.78 4.89
CA LEU A 125 -13.20 6.80 3.94
C LEU A 125 -11.68 6.74 4.19
N PRO A 126 -11.14 5.52 4.22
CA PRO A 126 -9.96 5.17 5.00
C PRO A 126 -8.71 5.82 4.38
N ASP A 127 -7.60 5.83 5.11
CA ASP A 127 -6.33 5.60 4.43
C ASP A 127 -6.51 4.34 3.57
N LYS A 128 -6.64 4.57 2.27
CA LYS A 128 -6.64 3.61 1.16
C LYS A 128 -5.99 2.27 1.56
N PRO A 129 -6.67 1.10 1.50
CA PRO A 129 -6.14 -0.18 1.98
C PRO A 129 -4.73 -0.46 1.45
N TRP A 130 -3.81 -0.78 2.36
CA TRP A 130 -2.41 -1.04 2.05
C TRP A 130 -2.18 -2.55 1.88
N ILE A 131 -1.65 -2.94 0.73
CA ILE A 131 -1.37 -4.31 0.35
C ILE A 131 0.10 -4.50 -0.04
N ALA A 132 0.72 -5.54 0.50
CA ALA A 132 1.98 -6.08 0.00
C ALA A 132 1.71 -7.35 -0.81
N VAL A 133 2.44 -7.54 -1.90
CA VAL A 133 2.42 -8.79 -2.67
C VAL A 133 3.78 -9.44 -2.52
N LEU A 134 3.86 -10.54 -1.77
CA LEU A 134 5.09 -11.26 -1.54
C LEU A 134 5.47 -12.09 -2.77
N PRO A 135 6.77 -12.33 -3.01
CA PRO A 135 7.25 -13.20 -4.08
C PRO A 135 6.56 -14.55 -4.04
N PHE A 136 5.87 -14.90 -5.14
CA PHE A 136 5.22 -16.19 -5.25
C PHE A 136 6.27 -17.30 -5.25
N VAL A 137 6.02 -18.36 -4.48
CA VAL A 137 6.94 -19.48 -4.34
C VAL A 137 6.93 -20.33 -5.60
N ASN A 138 8.09 -20.56 -6.19
CA ASN A 138 8.25 -21.52 -7.28
C ASN A 138 8.15 -22.96 -6.73
N MET A 139 7.08 -23.65 -7.10
CA MET A 139 6.83 -25.06 -6.76
C MET A 139 6.99 -25.99 -7.98
N SER A 140 7.68 -25.53 -9.02
CA SER A 140 7.96 -26.31 -10.25
C SER A 140 9.16 -27.25 -10.08
N GLY A 141 9.97 -27.06 -9.03
CA GLY A 141 11.17 -27.87 -8.77
C GLY A 141 12.40 -27.51 -9.62
N ASP A 142 12.26 -26.51 -10.49
CA ASP A 142 13.29 -26.03 -11.40
C ASP A 142 13.62 -24.56 -11.07
N PRO A 143 14.82 -24.27 -10.53
CA PRO A 143 15.27 -22.91 -10.25
C PRO A 143 15.36 -22.01 -11.47
N GLU A 144 15.47 -22.57 -12.68
CA GLU A 144 15.45 -21.78 -13.91
C GLU A 144 14.10 -21.12 -14.14
N GLN A 145 13.02 -21.64 -13.54
CA GLN A 145 11.67 -21.09 -13.66
C GLN A 145 11.32 -20.03 -12.61
N GLU A 146 12.26 -19.69 -11.73
CA GLU A 146 12.08 -18.67 -10.69
C GLU A 146 11.71 -17.29 -11.27
N TYR A 147 12.21 -16.97 -12.47
CA TYR A 147 11.85 -15.73 -13.15
C TYR A 147 10.37 -15.63 -13.47
N PHE A 148 9.70 -16.78 -13.62
CA PHE A 148 8.31 -16.85 -14.01
C PHE A 148 7.39 -16.53 -12.83
N SER A 149 7.68 -17.08 -11.64
CA SER A 149 6.95 -16.73 -10.41
C SER A 149 7.21 -15.28 -10.00
N ASP A 150 8.44 -14.79 -10.17
CA ASP A 150 8.78 -13.37 -9.95
C ASP A 150 8.04 -12.45 -10.92
N GLY A 151 7.93 -12.85 -12.19
CA GLY A 151 7.19 -12.12 -13.22
C GLY A 151 5.71 -11.95 -12.89
N ILE A 152 5.05 -13.05 -12.49
CA ILE A 152 3.64 -13.03 -12.06
C ILE A 152 3.45 -12.11 -10.85
N THR A 153 4.32 -12.24 -9.84
CA THR A 153 4.27 -11.40 -8.63
C THR A 153 4.32 -9.91 -9.01
N GLU A 154 5.26 -9.54 -9.86
CA GLU A 154 5.44 -8.15 -10.25
C GLU A 154 4.30 -7.61 -11.12
N ASP A 155 3.77 -8.44 -12.03
CA ASP A 155 2.65 -8.05 -12.85
C ASP A 155 1.39 -7.86 -12.00
N ILE A 156 1.16 -8.66 -10.96
CA ILE A 156 0.09 -8.42 -9.97
C ILE A 156 0.30 -7.10 -9.22
N ILE A 157 1.53 -6.82 -8.73
CA ILE A 157 1.86 -5.52 -8.11
C ILE A 157 1.52 -4.37 -9.08
N THR A 158 1.91 -4.51 -10.34
CA THR A 158 1.72 -3.50 -11.38
C THR A 158 0.24 -3.27 -11.68
N GLU A 159 -0.56 -4.33 -11.80
CA GLU A 159 -1.99 -4.21 -12.07
C GLU A 159 -2.75 -3.64 -10.86
N LEU A 160 -2.46 -4.11 -9.64
CA LEU A 160 -3.06 -3.57 -8.42
C LEU A 160 -2.72 -2.08 -8.24
N SER A 161 -1.50 -1.65 -8.61
CA SER A 161 -1.07 -0.25 -8.50
C SER A 161 -1.87 0.71 -9.39
N ARG A 162 -2.60 0.21 -10.39
CA ARG A 162 -3.49 1.03 -11.25
C ARG A 162 -4.75 1.46 -10.51
N PHE A 163 -5.14 0.72 -9.48
CA PHE A 163 -6.33 1.01 -8.69
C PHE A 163 -5.99 2.07 -7.65
N ARG A 164 -6.52 3.28 -7.86
CA ARG A 164 -6.32 4.40 -6.91
C ARG A 164 -6.89 4.11 -5.53
N SER A 165 -7.81 3.14 -5.42
CA SER A 165 -8.37 2.63 -4.17
C SER A 165 -7.45 1.68 -3.39
N LEU A 166 -6.30 1.23 -3.92
CA LEU A 166 -5.36 0.32 -3.23
C LEU A 166 -3.91 0.85 -3.15
N SER A 167 -3.34 0.89 -1.95
CA SER A 167 -1.96 1.35 -1.72
C SER A 167 -1.06 0.14 -1.79
N VAL A 168 -0.24 0.05 -2.84
CA VAL A 168 0.54 -1.15 -3.11
C VAL A 168 2.00 -0.90 -2.74
N ILE A 169 2.58 -1.79 -1.93
CA ILE A 169 4.01 -1.72 -1.59
C ILE A 169 4.84 -1.99 -2.83
N ALA A 170 5.90 -1.19 -2.99
CA ALA A 170 6.83 -1.33 -4.11
C ALA A 170 7.47 -2.72 -4.15
N ARG A 171 7.72 -3.20 -5.37
CA ARG A 171 8.37 -4.49 -5.65
C ARG A 171 9.62 -4.73 -4.81
N ASN A 172 10.54 -3.76 -4.78
CA ASN A 172 11.84 -3.94 -4.12
C ASN A 172 11.70 -4.22 -2.61
N SER A 173 10.77 -3.54 -1.94
CA SER A 173 10.48 -3.77 -0.51
C SER A 173 9.89 -5.17 -0.28
N SER A 174 8.93 -5.59 -1.10
CA SER A 174 8.31 -6.92 -0.98
C SER A 174 9.29 -8.05 -1.30
N PHE A 175 10.20 -7.85 -2.27
CA PHE A 175 11.19 -8.86 -2.65
C PHE A 175 12.30 -9.08 -1.61
N THR A 176 12.44 -8.21 -0.61
CA THR A 176 13.37 -8.45 0.52
C THR A 176 13.01 -9.69 1.34
N TYR A 177 11.73 -10.11 1.31
CA TYR A 177 11.23 -11.30 2.02
C TYR A 177 11.32 -12.59 1.20
N LYS A 178 11.89 -12.53 -0.01
CA LYS A 178 12.08 -13.72 -0.84
C LYS A 178 12.90 -14.78 -0.09
N ALA A 179 12.43 -16.03 -0.13
CA ALA A 179 13.06 -17.18 0.54
C ALA A 179 13.24 -17.05 2.06
N ARG A 180 12.57 -16.09 2.72
CA ARG A 180 12.53 -15.99 4.19
C ARG A 180 11.30 -16.70 4.72
N THR A 181 11.49 -17.51 5.75
CA THR A 181 10.36 -18.08 6.50
C THR A 181 10.00 -17.11 7.62
N MET A 182 9.00 -16.26 7.39
CA MET A 182 8.49 -15.34 8.42
C MET A 182 6.98 -15.50 8.57
N LYS A 183 6.46 -15.15 9.76
CA LYS A 183 5.01 -15.09 9.95
C LYS A 183 4.47 -13.84 9.28
N ILE A 184 3.35 -13.98 8.57
CA ILE A 184 2.73 -12.88 7.81
C ILE A 184 2.44 -11.63 8.65
N PRO A 185 1.98 -11.72 9.92
CA PRO A 185 1.81 -10.54 10.77
C PRO A 185 3.11 -9.74 11.01
N ASP A 186 4.27 -10.41 11.00
CA ASP A 186 5.56 -9.74 11.18
C ASP A 186 6.00 -9.03 9.90
N VAL A 187 5.81 -9.68 8.74
CA VAL A 187 6.04 -9.06 7.42
C VAL A 187 5.18 -7.82 7.24
N ALA A 188 3.91 -7.92 7.64
CA ALA A 188 2.96 -6.83 7.49
C ALA A 188 3.27 -5.64 8.41
N ARG A 189 3.72 -5.91 9.64
CA ARG A 189 4.18 -4.87 10.56
C ARG A 189 5.42 -4.14 10.03
N ASP A 190 6.38 -4.90 9.49
CA ASP A 190 7.62 -4.36 8.93
C ASP A 190 7.35 -3.50 7.68
N LEU A 191 6.42 -3.93 6.82
CA LEU A 191 6.01 -3.19 5.62
C LEU A 191 4.94 -2.12 5.86
N GLY A 192 4.34 -2.05 7.05
CA GLY A 192 3.25 -1.13 7.37
C GLY A 192 1.98 -1.38 6.56
N VAL A 193 1.64 -2.63 6.27
CA VAL A 193 0.46 -3.01 5.46
C VAL A 193 -0.63 -3.69 6.27
N THR A 194 -1.87 -3.57 5.80
CA THR A 194 -3.05 -4.23 6.38
C THR A 194 -3.32 -5.58 5.74
N TYR A 195 -2.91 -5.75 4.48
CA TYR A 195 -3.15 -6.96 3.71
C TYR A 195 -1.86 -7.48 3.09
N VAL A 196 -1.74 -8.80 3.02
CA VAL A 196 -0.63 -9.47 2.36
C VAL A 196 -1.18 -10.49 1.37
N LEU A 197 -0.75 -10.40 0.11
CA LEU A 197 -0.96 -11.42 -0.91
C LEU A 197 0.27 -12.30 -0.96
N GLU A 198 0.08 -13.60 -0.78
CA GLU A 198 1.10 -14.61 -1.03
C GLU A 198 0.57 -15.69 -1.96
N GLY A 199 1.47 -16.52 -2.47
CA GLY A 199 1.09 -17.55 -3.42
C GLY A 199 2.22 -18.45 -3.86
N SER A 200 1.87 -19.38 -4.74
CA SER A 200 2.82 -20.29 -5.35
C SER A 200 2.48 -20.54 -6.80
N VAL A 201 3.51 -20.82 -7.59
CA VAL A 201 3.40 -21.10 -9.02
C VAL A 201 4.09 -22.44 -9.29
N ARG A 202 3.36 -23.35 -9.95
CA ARG A 202 3.92 -24.60 -10.48
C ARG A 202 3.61 -24.67 -11.96
N ARG A 203 4.66 -24.69 -12.78
CA ARG A 203 4.58 -24.87 -14.23
C ARG A 203 5.08 -26.27 -14.58
N ALA A 204 4.29 -26.97 -15.41
CA ALA A 204 4.62 -28.28 -15.93
C ALA A 204 4.26 -28.32 -17.43
N GLY A 205 5.24 -28.09 -18.28
CA GLY A 205 5.04 -27.94 -19.73
C GLY A 205 4.10 -26.77 -20.05
N ASN A 206 2.94 -27.09 -20.64
CA ASN A 206 1.91 -26.11 -21.00
C ASN A 206 0.87 -25.86 -19.87
N ARG A 207 0.96 -26.56 -18.74
CA ARG A 207 0.01 -26.39 -17.63
C ARG A 207 0.61 -25.55 -16.52
N LEU A 208 -0.23 -24.69 -15.96
CA LEU A 208 0.11 -23.78 -14.89
C LEU A 208 -0.86 -23.96 -13.73
N ARG A 209 -0.29 -24.13 -12.54
CA ARG A 209 -1.02 -24.11 -11.27
C ARG A 209 -0.57 -22.90 -10.47
N ILE A 210 -1.48 -21.97 -10.24
CA ILE A 210 -1.26 -20.81 -9.38
C ILE A 210 -2.13 -20.98 -8.13
N THR A 211 -1.53 -20.84 -6.96
CA THR A 211 -2.27 -20.66 -5.70
C THR A 211 -2.05 -19.23 -5.25
N ALA A 212 -3.11 -18.51 -4.90
CA ALA A 212 -3.03 -17.15 -4.41
C ALA A 212 -3.89 -17.02 -3.14
N GLN A 213 -3.37 -16.32 -2.15
CA GLN A 213 -3.99 -16.19 -0.84
C GLN A 213 -3.84 -14.76 -0.33
N LEU A 214 -4.97 -14.15 0.01
CA LEU A 214 -5.05 -12.83 0.60
C LEU A 214 -5.27 -12.97 2.11
N ILE A 215 -4.38 -12.38 2.88
CA ILE A 215 -4.33 -12.50 4.34
C ILE A 215 -4.56 -11.13 4.96
N ASP A 216 -5.45 -11.09 5.96
CA ASP A 216 -5.59 -9.96 6.87
C ASP A 216 -4.43 -10.03 7.89
N ALA A 217 -3.53 -9.05 7.84
CA ALA A 217 -2.35 -9.04 8.68
C ALA A 217 -2.62 -8.81 10.18
N GLU A 218 -3.75 -8.18 10.51
CA GLU A 218 -4.12 -7.85 11.88
C GLU A 218 -4.66 -9.09 12.59
N THR A 219 -5.44 -9.90 11.88
CA THR A 219 -6.02 -11.14 12.43
C THR A 219 -5.19 -12.40 12.11
N GLY A 220 -4.29 -12.32 11.11
CA GLY A 220 -3.57 -13.47 10.57
C GLY A 220 -4.47 -14.45 9.80
N SER A 221 -5.69 -14.04 9.47
CA SER A 221 -6.68 -14.92 8.81
C SER A 221 -6.63 -14.82 7.28
N HIS A 222 -6.89 -15.95 6.61
CA HIS A 222 -7.05 -15.97 5.16
C HIS A 222 -8.43 -15.40 4.81
N ILE A 223 -8.45 -14.22 4.18
CA ILE A 223 -9.66 -13.58 3.66
C ILE A 223 -10.13 -14.32 2.41
N TRP A 224 -9.17 -14.76 1.60
CA TRP A 224 -9.42 -15.47 0.36
C TRP A 224 -8.23 -16.34 0.03
N ALA A 225 -8.53 -17.50 -0.55
CA ALA A 225 -7.54 -18.41 -1.09
C ALA A 225 -8.15 -19.09 -2.30
N GLU A 226 -7.42 -19.11 -3.41
CA GLU A 226 -7.89 -19.74 -4.63
C GLU A 226 -6.76 -20.44 -5.36
N ARG A 227 -7.16 -21.46 -6.11
CA ARG A 227 -6.26 -22.26 -6.92
C ARG A 227 -6.75 -22.29 -8.35
N TYR A 228 -5.86 -21.87 -9.24
CA TYR A 228 -6.08 -21.83 -10.67
C TYR A 228 -5.27 -22.94 -11.33
N ASP A 229 -5.97 -23.90 -11.92
CA ASP A 229 -5.40 -24.91 -12.80
C ASP A 229 -5.80 -24.55 -14.24
N ARG A 230 -4.84 -24.02 -15.00
CA ARG A 230 -5.07 -23.51 -16.37
C ARG A 230 -3.95 -23.90 -17.32
N GLU A 231 -4.20 -23.72 -18.60
CA GLU A 231 -3.09 -23.67 -19.55
C GLU A 231 -2.31 -22.38 -19.34
N ILE A 232 -1.02 -22.43 -19.62
CA ILE A 232 -0.17 -21.24 -19.50
C ILE A 232 -0.71 -20.11 -20.40
N ALA A 233 -1.41 -20.43 -21.51
CA ALA A 233 -2.03 -19.46 -22.41
C ALA A 233 -3.04 -18.54 -21.73
N ASP A 234 -3.71 -19.03 -20.68
CA ASP A 234 -4.69 -18.27 -19.92
C ASP A 234 -4.06 -17.50 -18.75
N MET A 235 -2.73 -17.47 -18.62
CA MET A 235 -2.05 -16.87 -17.47
C MET A 235 -2.47 -15.41 -17.24
N PHE A 236 -2.62 -14.61 -18.29
CA PHE A 236 -3.07 -13.22 -18.15
C PHE A 236 -4.52 -13.14 -17.67
N ALA A 237 -5.39 -14.06 -18.10
CA ALA A 237 -6.76 -14.14 -17.61
C ALA A 237 -6.78 -14.48 -16.11
N VAL A 238 -5.92 -15.41 -15.66
CA VAL A 238 -5.77 -15.74 -14.24
C VAL A 238 -5.26 -14.54 -13.44
N GLN A 239 -4.27 -13.80 -13.96
CA GLN A 239 -3.75 -12.61 -13.30
C GLN A 239 -4.83 -11.51 -13.15
N ASP A 240 -5.61 -11.28 -14.19
CA ASP A 240 -6.71 -10.32 -14.17
C ASP A 240 -7.79 -10.76 -13.18
N GLU A 241 -8.12 -12.05 -13.15
CA GLU A 241 -9.08 -12.63 -12.20
C GLU A 241 -8.60 -12.43 -10.75
N ILE A 242 -7.34 -12.76 -10.44
CA ILE A 242 -6.74 -12.52 -9.12
C ILE A 242 -6.82 -11.03 -8.75
N THR A 243 -6.43 -10.15 -9.66
CA THR A 243 -6.41 -8.70 -9.41
C THR A 243 -7.81 -8.16 -9.16
N GLN A 244 -8.78 -8.50 -10.02
CA GLN A 244 -10.17 -8.08 -9.90
C GLN A 244 -10.80 -8.63 -8.63
N ARG A 245 -10.48 -9.87 -8.26
CA ARG A 245 -10.96 -10.48 -7.02
C ARG A 245 -10.44 -9.71 -5.81
N ILE A 246 -9.15 -9.41 -5.75
CA ILE A 246 -8.52 -8.64 -4.67
C ILE A 246 -9.14 -7.24 -4.56
N VAL A 247 -9.23 -6.51 -5.68
CA VAL A 247 -9.87 -5.19 -5.71
C VAL A 247 -11.33 -5.28 -5.25
N GLY A 248 -12.07 -6.26 -5.74
CA GLY A 248 -13.46 -6.48 -5.38
C GLY A 248 -13.67 -6.82 -3.90
N MET A 249 -12.69 -7.42 -3.22
CA MET A 249 -12.75 -7.70 -1.78
C MET A 249 -12.29 -6.52 -0.93
N LEU A 250 -11.26 -5.79 -1.35
CA LEU A 250 -10.62 -4.75 -0.55
C LEU A 250 -11.19 -3.34 -0.77
N ALA A 251 -11.73 -3.06 -1.96
CA ALA A 251 -12.21 -1.73 -2.35
C ALA A 251 -13.73 -1.56 -2.22
N VAL A 252 -14.44 -2.47 -1.53
CA VAL A 252 -15.89 -2.36 -1.30
C VAL A 252 -16.18 -1.07 -0.51
N GLY A 253 -16.93 -0.15 -1.12
CA GLY A 253 -17.34 1.13 -0.52
C GLY A 253 -16.74 2.39 -1.15
N LEU A 254 -15.96 2.27 -2.24
CA LEU A 254 -15.49 3.41 -3.04
C LEU A 254 -16.13 3.34 -4.42
N GLU A 255 -17.18 4.14 -4.64
CA GLU A 255 -17.77 4.39 -5.96
C GLU A 255 -16.68 4.86 -6.93
N ASP A 256 -16.83 4.44 -8.20
CA ASP A 256 -15.90 4.63 -9.34
C ASP A 256 -14.66 3.72 -9.39
N VAL A 257 -14.88 2.41 -9.43
CA VAL A 257 -14.00 1.54 -10.22
C VAL A 257 -14.26 1.84 -11.70
N SER A 258 -13.54 2.80 -12.26
CA SER A 258 -13.49 3.06 -13.70
C SER A 258 -12.97 1.80 -14.43
N LEU A 259 -13.87 0.86 -14.71
CA LEU A 259 -13.65 -0.45 -15.36
C LEU A 259 -13.06 -0.37 -16.78
N GLU A 260 -12.83 0.82 -17.32
CA GLU A 260 -12.49 1.03 -18.73
C GLU A 260 -11.07 1.56 -18.99
N ARG A 261 -10.25 1.85 -17.97
CA ARG A 261 -8.86 2.33 -18.17
C ARG A 261 -7.76 1.28 -17.95
N ALA A 262 -8.09 0.09 -17.44
CA ALA A 262 -7.12 -0.99 -17.19
C ALA A 262 -6.83 -1.87 -18.42
N LYS A 263 -7.64 -1.79 -19.48
CA LYS A 263 -7.46 -2.55 -20.72
C LYS A 263 -6.35 -1.94 -21.60
N ARG A 264 -5.09 -2.02 -21.16
CA ARG A 264 -4.00 -2.09 -22.15
C ARG A 264 -4.09 -3.48 -22.80
N LYS A 265 -3.96 -3.56 -24.13
CA LYS A 265 -3.85 -4.85 -24.85
C LYS A 265 -2.86 -5.74 -24.10
N GLN A 266 -3.36 -6.85 -23.55
CA GLN A 266 -2.54 -7.90 -22.97
C GLN A 266 -1.52 -8.36 -24.02
N PRO A 267 -0.37 -8.92 -23.63
CA PRO A 267 0.46 -9.66 -24.58
C PRO A 267 -0.39 -10.82 -25.10
N GLU A 268 -0.83 -10.74 -26.35
CA GLU A 268 -1.67 -11.77 -26.97
C GLU A 268 -0.85 -13.08 -27.16
N ASN A 269 0.48 -13.01 -26.99
CA ASN A 269 1.40 -14.12 -27.17
C ASN A 269 2.33 -14.37 -25.97
N LEU A 270 2.16 -15.52 -25.32
CA LEU A 270 2.99 -15.97 -24.21
C LEU A 270 4.45 -16.21 -24.54
N ILE A 271 4.76 -16.65 -25.76
CA ILE A 271 6.15 -16.92 -26.14
C ILE A 271 6.91 -15.59 -26.15
N ALA A 272 6.24 -14.52 -26.61
CA ALA A 272 6.78 -13.17 -26.50
C ALA A 272 6.93 -12.73 -25.04
N TYR A 273 5.96 -13.06 -24.19
CA TYR A 273 6.04 -12.76 -22.75
C TYR A 273 7.15 -13.50 -22.00
N ASP A 274 7.33 -14.80 -22.24
CA ASP A 274 8.40 -15.62 -21.66
C ASP A 274 9.77 -15.06 -22.06
N HIS A 275 9.95 -14.71 -23.33
CA HIS A 275 11.15 -14.05 -23.81
C HIS A 275 11.36 -12.68 -23.12
N TRP A 276 10.32 -11.86 -22.96
CA TRP A 276 10.43 -10.59 -22.27
C TRP A 276 10.83 -10.74 -20.80
N LEU A 277 10.25 -11.69 -20.06
CA LEU A 277 10.63 -11.94 -18.67
C LEU A 277 12.09 -12.37 -18.53
N ARG A 278 12.57 -13.26 -19.42
CA ARG A 278 13.98 -13.67 -19.45
C ARG A 278 14.91 -12.49 -19.71
N GLY A 279 14.58 -11.64 -20.69
CA GLY A 279 15.36 -10.43 -20.99
C GLY A 279 15.39 -9.44 -19.83
N LYS A 280 14.26 -9.29 -19.13
CA LYS A 280 14.14 -8.39 -17.97
C LYS A 280 14.96 -8.86 -16.77
N ARG A 281 15.00 -10.17 -16.50
CA ARG A 281 15.86 -10.76 -15.46
C ARG A 281 17.34 -10.43 -15.70
N LEU A 282 17.78 -10.58 -16.95
CA LEU A 282 19.15 -10.28 -17.36
C LEU A 282 19.49 -8.79 -17.21
N LEU A 283 18.50 -7.90 -17.38
CA LEU A 283 18.69 -6.45 -17.25
C LEU A 283 18.79 -5.97 -15.79
N TRP A 284 18.22 -6.71 -14.84
CA TRP A 284 18.19 -6.34 -13.42
C TRP A 284 19.16 -7.11 -12.54
N THR A 285 19.88 -8.06 -13.11
CA THR A 285 21.02 -8.69 -12.44
C THR A 285 22.24 -7.81 -12.72
N VAL A 286 22.87 -7.26 -11.66
CA VAL A 286 24.02 -6.37 -11.80
C VAL A 286 25.19 -7.15 -12.42
N GLY A 287 25.65 -6.68 -13.58
CA GLY A 287 26.82 -7.23 -14.27
C GLY A 287 26.49 -8.41 -15.18
N GLN A 288 26.62 -8.14 -16.48
CA GLN A 288 26.71 -9.11 -17.59
C GLN A 288 25.39 -9.78 -18.00
N ASN A 289 24.69 -9.13 -18.95
CA ASN A 289 24.46 -9.67 -20.31
C ASN A 289 23.45 -8.80 -21.09
N ASN A 290 23.77 -7.51 -21.26
CA ASN A 290 22.92 -6.58 -22.01
C ASN A 290 22.59 -7.08 -23.44
N LEU A 291 23.54 -7.79 -24.07
CA LEU A 291 23.35 -8.41 -25.38
C LEU A 291 22.35 -9.57 -25.35
N GLU A 292 22.42 -10.46 -24.37
CA GLU A 292 21.46 -11.57 -24.26
C GLU A 292 20.07 -11.05 -23.88
N ALA A 293 20.01 -10.05 -22.99
CA ALA A 293 18.76 -9.36 -22.67
C ALA A 293 18.09 -8.79 -23.93
N ARG A 294 18.89 -8.17 -24.81
CA ARG A 294 18.44 -7.67 -26.11
C ARG A 294 17.93 -8.78 -27.02
N GLN A 295 18.66 -9.88 -27.17
CA GLN A 295 18.21 -11.02 -27.98
C GLN A 295 16.86 -11.56 -27.51
N HIS A 296 16.64 -11.60 -26.20
CA HIS A 296 15.35 -11.97 -25.62
C HIS A 296 14.25 -10.96 -25.99
N PHE A 297 14.50 -9.65 -25.90
CA PHE A 297 13.52 -8.64 -26.32
C PHE A 297 13.28 -8.61 -27.84
N GLU A 298 14.28 -8.91 -28.67
CA GLU A 298 14.14 -9.04 -30.12
C GLU A 298 13.24 -10.24 -30.48
N LYS A 299 13.46 -11.40 -29.84
CA LYS A 299 12.59 -12.57 -29.98
C LYS A 299 11.17 -12.26 -29.54
N ALA A 300 10.99 -11.52 -28.45
CA ALA A 300 9.67 -11.10 -27.98
C ALA A 300 8.96 -10.19 -29.00
N ALA A 301 9.65 -9.19 -29.55
CA ALA A 301 9.09 -8.27 -30.54
C ALA A 301 8.82 -8.94 -31.89
N ALA A 302 9.63 -9.92 -32.30
CA ALA A 302 9.40 -10.70 -33.51
C ALA A 302 8.18 -11.63 -33.36
N THR A 303 7.98 -12.16 -32.16
CA THR A 303 6.90 -13.11 -31.85
C THR A 303 5.55 -12.40 -31.67
N ASP A 304 5.54 -11.20 -31.09
CA ASP A 304 4.38 -10.33 -31.03
C ASP A 304 4.78 -8.87 -31.33
N PRO A 305 4.63 -8.44 -32.60
CA PRO A 305 4.94 -7.08 -33.01
C PRO A 305 4.09 -5.99 -32.34
N SER A 306 2.98 -6.35 -31.68
CA SER A 306 2.15 -5.41 -30.92
C SER A 306 2.61 -5.28 -29.45
N PHE A 307 3.53 -6.14 -29.00
CA PHE A 307 3.95 -6.23 -27.61
C PHE A 307 4.86 -5.07 -27.21
N SER A 308 4.23 -3.97 -26.80
CA SER A 308 4.93 -2.70 -26.52
C SER A 308 6.05 -2.81 -25.49
N ARG A 309 5.94 -3.72 -24.51
CA ARG A 309 6.95 -3.92 -23.46
C ARG A 309 8.26 -4.52 -24.00
N ALA A 310 8.22 -5.31 -25.08
CA ALA A 310 9.41 -5.85 -25.73
C ALA A 310 10.28 -4.72 -26.29
N TYR A 311 9.67 -3.77 -26.99
CA TYR A 311 10.39 -2.62 -27.54
C TYR A 311 10.88 -1.64 -26.46
N SER A 312 10.17 -1.50 -25.34
CA SER A 312 10.69 -0.77 -24.18
C SER A 312 11.95 -1.45 -23.62
N GLY A 313 11.97 -2.78 -23.52
CA GLY A 313 13.16 -3.53 -23.14
C GLY A 313 14.33 -3.29 -24.10
N LEU A 314 14.10 -3.35 -25.41
CA LEU A 314 15.10 -3.02 -26.44
C LEU A 314 15.67 -1.61 -26.24
N ALA A 315 14.79 -0.62 -26.01
CA ALA A 315 15.21 0.75 -25.79
C ALA A 315 16.17 0.88 -24.60
N VAL A 316 15.85 0.24 -23.48
CA VAL A 316 16.71 0.25 -22.29
C VAL A 316 18.06 -0.43 -22.57
N THR A 317 18.08 -1.55 -23.31
CA THR A 317 19.35 -2.23 -23.64
C THR A 317 20.26 -1.37 -24.52
N TYR A 318 19.72 -0.65 -25.50
CA TYR A 318 20.51 0.26 -26.33
C TYR A 318 20.94 1.51 -25.55
N GLN A 319 20.12 1.99 -24.61
CA GLN A 319 20.49 3.11 -23.75
C GLN A 319 21.64 2.75 -22.80
N MET A 320 21.59 1.55 -22.20
CA MET A 320 22.68 1.05 -21.37
C MET A 320 23.97 0.87 -22.17
N GLU A 321 23.92 0.31 -23.38
CA GLU A 321 25.10 0.21 -24.27
C GLU A 321 25.66 1.58 -24.65
N ALA A 322 24.80 2.56 -24.95
CA ALA A 322 25.24 3.93 -25.22
C ALA A 322 25.90 4.58 -24.00
N LEU A 323 25.35 4.35 -22.80
CA LEU A 323 25.91 4.87 -21.55
C LEU A 323 27.27 4.24 -21.25
N ASP A 324 27.40 2.91 -21.39
CA ASP A 324 28.68 2.20 -21.20
C ASP A 324 29.74 2.71 -22.18
N LEU A 325 29.38 2.93 -23.45
CA LEU A 325 30.29 3.49 -24.46
C LEU A 325 30.71 4.93 -24.15
N LEU A 326 29.79 5.76 -23.63
CA LEU A 326 30.10 7.14 -23.22
C LEU A 326 30.98 7.19 -21.98
N ILE A 327 30.82 6.24 -21.04
CA ILE A 327 31.65 6.13 -19.84
C ILE A 327 33.04 5.57 -20.18
N ALA A 328 33.13 4.60 -21.10
CA ALA A 328 34.36 3.93 -21.45
C ALA A 328 35.28 4.73 -22.39
N ALA A 329 34.80 5.81 -23.01
CA ALA A 329 35.51 6.46 -24.10
C ALA A 329 35.93 7.90 -23.83
N GLU A 330 37.25 8.13 -23.85
CA GLU A 330 37.87 9.42 -24.13
C GLU A 330 38.00 9.61 -25.66
N GLY A 331 36.91 9.88 -26.39
CA GLY A 331 37.05 10.16 -27.83
C GLY A 331 35.78 10.31 -28.67
N ARG A 332 35.92 10.97 -29.83
CA ARG A 332 34.84 11.27 -30.80
C ARG A 332 34.11 10.02 -31.34
N GLY A 333 34.78 8.88 -31.49
CA GLY A 333 34.17 7.66 -32.06
C GLY A 333 33.08 7.02 -31.20
N ALA A 334 33.10 7.23 -29.88
CA ALA A 334 32.05 6.72 -29.00
C ALA A 334 30.74 7.51 -29.10
N TYR A 335 30.83 8.81 -29.44
CA TYR A 335 29.65 9.63 -29.70
C TYR A 335 28.88 9.14 -30.92
N ASP A 336 29.57 8.77 -32.00
CA ASP A 336 28.93 8.22 -33.21
C ASP A 336 28.22 6.89 -32.93
N MET A 337 28.87 6.00 -32.16
CA MET A 337 28.25 4.72 -31.78
C MET A 337 27.07 4.89 -30.82
N ALA A 338 27.17 5.80 -29.85
CA ALA A 338 26.06 6.15 -28.96
C ALA A 338 24.89 6.79 -29.74
N PHE A 339 25.19 7.63 -30.74
CA PHE A 339 24.20 8.24 -31.62
C PHE A 339 23.48 7.19 -32.49
N ASP A 340 24.20 6.20 -32.99
CA ASP A 340 23.59 5.07 -33.71
C ASP A 340 22.72 4.19 -32.80
N CYS A 341 23.10 4.01 -31.53
CA CYS A 341 22.24 3.37 -30.54
C CYS A 341 20.94 4.16 -30.33
N ALA A 342 21.01 5.49 -30.23
CA ALA A 342 19.82 6.35 -30.12
C ALA A 342 18.90 6.24 -31.35
N LYS A 343 19.45 6.14 -32.57
CA LYS A 343 18.66 5.86 -33.78
C LYS A 343 17.96 4.52 -33.71
N ARG A 344 18.62 3.48 -33.18
CA ARG A 344 18.02 2.14 -33.00
C ARG A 344 16.87 2.15 -32.00
N VAL A 345 16.98 2.90 -30.90
CA VAL A 345 15.87 3.15 -29.95
C VAL A 345 14.68 3.80 -30.67
N SER A 346 14.93 4.85 -31.47
CA SER A 346 13.86 5.51 -32.21
C SER A 346 13.15 4.56 -33.18
N ARG A 347 13.92 3.72 -33.91
CA ARG A 347 13.37 2.73 -34.84
C ARG A 347 12.57 1.64 -34.12
N SER A 348 13.04 1.14 -32.98
CA SER A 348 12.33 0.11 -32.22
C SER A 348 11.01 0.63 -31.63
N MET A 349 10.88 1.94 -31.38
CA MET A 349 9.62 2.53 -30.88
C MET A 349 8.60 2.87 -31.97
N LYS A 350 9.00 2.97 -33.25
CA LYS A 350 8.10 3.30 -34.38
C LYS A 350 6.82 2.45 -34.49
N PRO A 351 6.84 1.13 -34.23
CA PRO A 351 5.63 0.30 -34.32
C PRO A 351 4.53 0.64 -33.31
N ILE A 352 4.87 1.35 -32.21
CA ILE A 352 3.95 1.59 -31.07
C ILE A 352 3.39 3.02 -31.08
N ILE A 353 4.10 3.96 -31.72
CA ILE A 353 3.71 5.37 -31.73
C ILE A 353 2.57 5.56 -32.74
N LYS A 354 1.32 5.75 -32.25
CA LYS A 354 0.22 6.24 -33.10
C LYS A 354 0.59 7.62 -33.66
N PRO A 355 0.28 7.92 -34.94
CA PRO A 355 0.63 9.17 -35.59
C PRO A 355 -0.28 10.31 -35.13
N THR A 356 -0.27 10.65 -33.84
CA THR A 356 -0.87 11.89 -33.33
C THR A 356 -0.15 12.34 -32.07
N SER A 357 0.37 13.58 -32.15
CA SER A 357 0.83 14.46 -31.08
C SER A 357 2.26 14.31 -30.52
N ARG A 358 3.07 15.35 -30.82
CA ARG A 358 4.21 15.89 -30.06
C ARG A 358 5.46 15.02 -29.86
N TRP A 359 6.19 14.72 -30.95
CA TRP A 359 7.64 14.44 -30.88
C TRP A 359 8.48 15.21 -31.91
N HIS A 360 7.94 16.26 -32.54
CA HIS A 360 8.72 17.15 -33.41
C HIS A 360 9.87 17.88 -32.66
N GLY A 361 9.84 17.93 -31.32
CA GLY A 361 10.89 18.56 -30.51
C GLY A 361 12.22 17.81 -30.47
N LEU A 362 12.23 16.46 -30.43
CA LEU A 362 13.50 15.72 -30.38
C LEU A 362 14.15 15.53 -31.75
N ALA A 363 13.36 15.50 -32.83
CA ALA A 363 13.90 15.48 -34.18
C ALA A 363 14.61 16.82 -34.52
N SER A 364 14.18 17.93 -33.92
CA SER A 364 14.83 19.24 -34.10
C SER A 364 16.22 19.29 -33.45
N ILE A 365 16.43 18.66 -32.29
CA ILE A 365 17.72 18.68 -31.58
C ILE A 365 18.79 17.88 -32.36
N ALA A 366 18.39 16.81 -33.06
CA ALA A 366 19.29 16.05 -33.93
C ALA A 366 19.70 16.81 -35.21
N ALA A 367 18.88 17.76 -35.68
CA ALA A 367 19.17 18.54 -36.89
C ALA A 367 20.07 19.75 -36.61
N THR A 368 20.05 20.32 -35.40
CA THR A 368 20.83 21.52 -35.06
C THR A 368 22.28 21.23 -34.68
N MET A 369 22.64 19.97 -34.38
CA MET A 369 24.01 19.58 -34.01
C MET A 369 24.81 18.94 -35.16
N SER A 370 24.28 18.95 -36.38
CA SER A 370 24.96 18.46 -37.58
C SER A 370 25.35 19.58 -38.55
N ALA A 371 25.47 20.82 -38.04
CA ALA A 371 25.98 21.98 -38.76
C ALA A 371 27.33 22.43 -38.19
#